data_AF-A0A183GSI3-F1
#
_entry.id   AF-A0A183GSI3-F1
#
_cell.length_a   1.000
_cell.length_b   1.000
_cell.length_c   1.000
_cell.angle_alpha   90.00
_cell.angle_beta   90.00
_cell.angle_gamma   90.00
#
_symmetry.space_group_name_H-M   'P 1'
#
loop_
_entity.id
_entity.type
_entity.pdbx_description
1 polymer ?
#
loop_
_entity_poly.entity_id
_entity_poly.type
_entity_poly.pdbx_seq_one_letter_code
_entity_poly.pdbx_strand_id
1 'polypeptide(L)'
;MLGYGRSEITCPGGVDLAQSRFFLSLGTSNEERHIALEGLIDQREDWKKQMIKALQLALRDVRNNSCVEVNGVPTWLSNSRHKKLEEQQEEVDKREVQKEEDQLEST
;
A
#
# COMPACT_ATOMS: atom_id res chain seq x y z
N MET A 1 -9.63 -7.69 16.77
CA MET A 1 -11.03 -8.01 16.42
C MET A 1 -11.17 -8.06 14.90
N LEU A 2 -11.07 -9.23 14.29
CA LEU A 2 -11.34 -9.40 12.86
C LEU A 2 -12.84 -9.70 12.69
N GLY A 3 -13.64 -8.67 12.37
CA GLY A 3 -15.03 -8.84 11.94
C GLY A 3 -16.11 -8.17 12.78
N TYR A 4 -15.82 -7.68 13.99
CA TYR A 4 -16.80 -6.90 14.77
C TYR A 4 -17.06 -5.56 14.08
N GLY A 5 -18.33 -5.19 13.89
CA GLY A 5 -18.72 -3.97 13.17
C GLY A 5 -18.61 -4.05 11.65
N ARG A 6 -18.22 -5.19 11.07
CA ARG A 6 -17.97 -5.31 9.63
C ARG A 6 -19.22 -5.03 8.80
N SER A 7 -20.38 -5.49 9.24
CA SER A 7 -21.64 -5.34 8.51
C SER A 7 -22.04 -3.87 8.44
N GLU A 8 -21.93 -3.18 9.58
CA GLU A 8 -22.24 -1.77 9.75
C GLU A 8 -21.29 -0.89 8.92
N ILE A 9 -19.98 -1.18 8.92
CA ILE A 9 -19.00 -0.40 8.17
C ILE A 9 -19.05 -0.71 6.65
N THR A 10 -19.40 -1.94 6.25
CA THR A 10 -19.42 -2.31 4.82
C THR A 10 -20.73 -1.95 4.14
N CYS A 11 -21.86 -2.05 4.84
CA CYS A 11 -23.19 -1.77 4.29
C CYS A 11 -24.13 -1.27 5.40
N PRO A 12 -24.05 0.02 5.78
CA PRO A 12 -24.86 0.58 6.87
C PRO A 12 -26.37 0.40 6.64
N GLY A 13 -26.83 0.55 5.39
CA GLY A 13 -28.25 0.39 5.02
C GLY A 13 -28.76 -1.06 5.07
N GLY A 14 -27.86 -2.05 5.24
CA GLY A 14 -28.22 -3.46 5.34
C GLY A 14 -28.37 -3.98 6.78
N VAL A 15 -28.20 -3.11 7.78
CA VAL A 15 -28.20 -3.49 9.20
C VAL A 15 -29.16 -2.61 9.99
N ASP A 16 -29.91 -3.21 10.92
CA ASP A 16 -30.65 -2.44 11.93
C ASP A 16 -29.65 -1.84 12.95
N LEU A 17 -29.26 -0.59 12.71
CA LEU A 17 -28.33 0.14 13.57
C LEU A 17 -28.85 0.32 14.99
N ALA A 18 -30.17 0.39 15.20
CA ALA A 18 -30.74 0.58 16.54
C ALA A 18 -30.51 -0.65 17.44
N GLN A 19 -30.36 -1.84 16.84
CA GLN A 19 -30.06 -3.09 17.55
C GLN A 19 -28.58 -3.48 17.50
N SER A 20 -27.77 -2.78 16.71
CA SER A 20 -26.35 -3.08 16.60
C SER A 20 -25.60 -2.70 17.88
N ARG A 21 -25.11 -3.72 18.59
CA ARG A 21 -24.21 -3.52 19.74
C ARG A 21 -22.93 -2.79 19.36
N PHE A 22 -22.46 -2.97 18.12
CA PHE A 22 -21.29 -2.25 17.62
C PHE A 22 -21.62 -0.77 17.50
N PHE A 23 -22.68 -0.41 16.77
CA PHE A 23 -23.10 0.96 16.60
C PHE A 23 -23.39 1.67 17.93
N LEU A 24 -24.11 1.00 18.85
CA LEU A 24 -24.39 1.52 20.19
C LEU A 24 -23.12 1.76 21.02
N SER A 25 -22.03 1.04 20.75
CA SER A 25 -20.75 1.22 21.43
C SER A 25 -19.91 2.38 20.90
N LEU A 26 -20.26 2.97 19.75
CA LEU A 26 -19.48 4.04 19.12
C LEU A 26 -19.66 5.41 19.79
N GLY A 27 -20.67 5.58 20.64
CA GLY A 27 -20.96 6.87 21.27
C GLY A 27 -22.16 6.83 22.21
N THR A 28 -22.36 7.93 22.92
CA THR A 28 -23.46 8.06 23.88
C THR A 28 -24.72 8.63 23.22
N SER A 29 -24.56 9.61 22.34
CA SER A 29 -25.63 10.18 21.54
C SER A 29 -25.74 9.51 20.16
N ASN A 30 -26.90 9.65 19.51
CA ASN A 30 -27.10 9.09 18.16
C ASN A 30 -26.21 9.79 17.12
N GLU A 31 -26.06 11.11 17.27
CA GLU A 31 -25.19 11.94 16.43
C GLU A 31 -23.73 11.51 16.52
N GLU A 32 -23.20 11.35 17.74
CA GLU A 32 -21.83 10.85 17.97
C GLU A 32 -21.60 9.50 17.30
N ARG A 33 -22.58 8.59 17.38
CA ARG A 33 -22.46 7.25 16.78
C ARG A 33 -22.43 7.31 15.26
N HIS A 34 -23.22 8.20 14.64
CA HIS A 34 -23.20 8.37 13.18
C HIS A 34 -21.87 8.95 12.71
N ILE A 35 -21.39 10.02 13.36
CA ILE A 35 -20.09 10.63 13.05
C ILE A 35 -18.95 9.61 13.19
N ALA A 36 -18.95 8.83 14.27
CA ALA A 36 -17.95 7.79 14.49
C ALA A 36 -18.04 6.67 13.44
N LEU A 37 -19.26 6.26 13.07
CA LEU A 37 -19.48 5.24 12.03
C LEU A 37 -18.98 5.73 10.66
N GLU A 38 -19.29 6.96 10.27
CA GLU A 38 -18.79 7.57 9.02
C GLU A 38 -17.27 7.60 8.99
N GLY A 39 -16.63 8.03 10.08
CA GLY A 39 -15.16 8.03 10.18
C GLY A 39 -14.55 6.64 10.00
N LEU A 40 -15.19 5.58 10.50
CA LEU A 40 -14.73 4.21 10.30
C LEU A 40 -14.94 3.71 8.87
N ILE A 41 -16.00 4.15 8.18
CA ILE A 41 -16.24 3.85 6.76
C ILE A 41 -15.14 4.47 5.90
N ASP A 42 -14.82 5.74 6.14
CA ASP A 42 -13.76 6.46 5.42
C ASP A 42 -12.40 5.81 5.62
N GLN A 43 -12.04 5.53 6.88
CA GLN A 43 -10.82 4.80 7.20
C GLN A 43 -10.75 3.47 6.44
N ARG A 44 -11.84 2.70 6.42
CA ARG A 44 -11.87 1.41 5.71
C ARG A 44 -11.57 1.57 4.23
N GLU A 45 -12.11 2.58 3.55
CA GLU A 45 -11.80 2.81 2.14
C GLU A 45 -10.34 3.22 1.92
N ASP A 46 -9.73 3.99 2.83
CA ASP A 46 -8.31 4.32 2.76
C ASP A 46 -7.41 3.11 3.00
N TRP A 47 -7.69 2.32 4.04
CA TRP A 47 -6.99 1.07 4.30
C TRP A 47 -7.10 0.11 3.12
N LYS A 48 -8.27 0.01 2.48
CA LYS A 48 -8.48 -0.82 1.29
C LYS A 48 -7.60 -0.37 0.12
N LYS A 49 -7.48 0.94 -0.15
CA LYS A 49 -6.55 1.46 -1.18
C LYS A 49 -5.11 1.08 -0.87
N GLN A 50 -4.68 1.29 0.39
CA GLN A 50 -3.32 0.96 0.82
C GLN A 50 -3.03 -0.54 0.71
N MET A 51 -3.96 -1.39 1.14
CA MET A 51 -3.85 -2.85 1.03
C MET A 51 -3.77 -3.31 -0.41
N ILE A 52 -4.59 -2.77 -1.31
CA ILE A 52 -4.54 -3.10 -2.74
C ILE A 52 -3.19 -2.69 -3.32
N LYS A 53 -2.69 -1.49 -3.00
CA LYS A 53 -1.37 -1.03 -3.46
C LYS A 53 -0.25 -1.91 -2.93
N ALA A 54 -0.28 -2.26 -1.64
CA ALA A 54 0.70 -3.15 -1.04
C ALA A 54 0.67 -4.56 -1.69
N LEU A 55 -0.53 -5.09 -1.96
CA LEU A 55 -0.69 -6.36 -2.66
C LEU A 55 -0.13 -6.31 -4.08
N GLN A 56 -0.41 -5.23 -4.82
CA GLN A 56 0.14 -5.03 -6.17
C GLN A 56 1.67 -4.98 -6.16
N LEU A 57 2.27 -4.30 -5.18
CA LEU A 57 3.72 -4.25 -5.00
C LEU A 57 4.29 -5.62 -4.65
N ALA A 58 3.68 -6.35 -3.72
CA ALA A 58 4.11 -7.70 -3.37
C ALA A 58 4.03 -8.67 -4.56
N LEU A 59 2.95 -8.60 -5.36
CA LEU A 59 2.83 -9.40 -6.58
C LEU A 59 3.85 -9.02 -7.64
N ARG A 60 4.15 -7.72 -7.79
CA ARG A 60 5.22 -7.24 -8.66
C ARG A 60 6.58 -7.79 -8.20
N ASP A 61 6.83 -7.78 -6.90
CA ASP A 61 8.08 -8.27 -6.31
C ASP A 61 8.26 -9.77 -6.54
N VAL A 62 7.21 -10.57 -6.32
CA VAL A 62 7.21 -12.02 -6.63
C VAL A 62 7.42 -12.28 -8.13
N ARG A 63 6.86 -11.45 -9.02
CA ARG A 63 7.08 -11.59 -10.47
C ARG A 63 8.51 -11.21 -10.89
N ASN A 64 9.08 -10.22 -10.21
CA ASN A 64 10.36 -9.65 -10.54
C ASN A 64 11.53 -10.35 -9.86
N ASN A 65 11.29 -11.19 -8.86
CA ASN A 65 12.33 -11.96 -8.19
C ASN A 65 12.11 -13.46 -8.39
N SER A 66 13.21 -14.18 -8.54
CA SER A 66 13.24 -15.63 -8.51
C SER A 66 13.94 -16.09 -7.24
N CYS A 67 13.33 -17.02 -6.50
CA CYS A 67 14.03 -17.71 -5.43
C CYS A 67 14.96 -18.76 -6.04
N VAL A 68 16.27 -18.61 -5.82
CA VAL A 68 17.30 -19.53 -6.31
C VAL A 68 18.16 -19.95 -5.13
N GLU A 69 18.61 -21.20 -5.13
CA GLU A 69 19.51 -21.71 -4.11
C GLU A 69 20.96 -21.32 -4.44
N VAL A 70 21.59 -20.53 -3.57
CA VAL A 70 22.99 -20.11 -3.70
C VAL A 70 23.74 -20.68 -2.50
N ASN A 71 24.68 -21.58 -2.75
CA ASN A 71 25.46 -22.27 -1.70
C ASN A 71 24.59 -22.96 -0.62
N GLY A 72 23.46 -23.56 -1.01
CA GLY A 72 22.54 -24.23 -0.08
C GLY A 72 21.59 -23.30 0.68
N VAL A 73 21.60 -21.99 0.39
CA VAL A 73 20.74 -21.00 1.03
C VAL A 73 19.75 -20.44 0.01
N PRO A 74 18.42 -20.49 0.27
CA PRO A 74 17.42 -19.87 -0.58
C PRO A 74 17.62 -18.35 -0.61
N THR A 75 17.93 -17.81 -1.78
CA THR A 75 18.20 -16.38 -1.98
C THR A 75 17.27 -15.82 -3.05
N TRP A 76 16.64 -14.69 -2.77
CA TRP A 76 15.84 -13.96 -3.75
C TRP A 76 16.77 -13.17 -4.67
N LEU A 77 16.72 -13.47 -5.97
CA LEU A 77 17.46 -12.76 -7.00
C LEU A 77 16.49 -12.02 -7.90
N SER A 78 16.74 -10.72 -8.09
CA SER A 78 16.02 -9.91 -9.07
C SER A 78 16.26 -10.44 -10.48
N ASN A 79 15.19 -10.54 -11.26
CA ASN A 79 15.19 -11.11 -12.60
C ASN A 79 16.02 -10.21 -13.53
N SER A 80 17.00 -10.80 -14.22
CA SER A 80 18.10 -10.10 -14.91
C SER A 80 17.69 -9.11 -16.01
N ARG A 81 16.44 -9.15 -16.48
CA ARG A 81 15.88 -8.16 -17.40
C ARG A 81 15.69 -6.77 -16.77
N HIS A 82 15.39 -6.70 -15.46
CA HIS A 82 15.21 -5.43 -14.77
C HIS A 82 16.53 -4.82 -14.29
N LYS A 83 17.50 -5.67 -13.90
CA LYS A 83 18.86 -5.23 -13.56
C LYS A 83 19.50 -4.41 -14.69
N LYS A 84 19.36 -4.85 -15.95
CA LYS A 84 19.83 -4.09 -17.12
C LYS A 84 19.15 -2.73 -17.32
N LEU A 85 17.89 -2.59 -16.93
CA LEU A 85 17.14 -1.35 -17.11
C LEU A 85 17.49 -0.34 -16.00
N GLU A 86 17.64 -0.79 -14.76
CA GLU A 86 18.12 0.04 -13.65
C GLU A 86 19.58 0.49 -13.88
N GLU A 87 20.46 -0.42 -14.32
CA GLU A 87 21.83 -0.08 -14.70
C GLU A 87 21.88 0.98 -15.83
N GLN A 88 20.98 0.90 -16.81
CA GLN A 88 20.88 1.90 -17.89
C GLN A 88 20.37 3.24 -17.38
N GLN A 89 19.41 3.27 -16.46
CA GLN A 89 18.89 4.50 -15.90
C GLN A 89 19.93 5.20 -15.01
N GLU A 90 20.64 4.45 -14.17
CA GLU A 90 21.75 4.98 -13.36
C GLU A 90 22.89 5.53 -14.23
N GLU A 91 23.15 4.92 -15.40
CA GLU A 91 24.16 5.42 -16.34
C GLU A 91 23.73 6.73 -17.01
N VAL A 92 22.44 6.90 -17.31
CA VAL A 92 21.88 8.14 -17.86
C VAL A 92 21.98 9.26 -16.83
N ASP A 93 21.54 9.01 -15.59
CA ASP A 93 21.57 10.02 -14.52
C ASP A 93 23.00 10.49 -14.23
N LYS A 94 23.98 9.57 -14.22
CA LYS A 94 25.41 9.92 -14.06
C LYS A 94 25.93 10.80 -15.19
N ARG A 95 25.49 10.57 -16.43
CA ARG A 95 25.89 11.39 -17.59
C ARG A 95 25.22 12.77 -17.57
N GLU A 96 24.04 12.90 -17.00
CA GLU A 96 23.37 14.20 -16.82
C GLU A 96 24.06 15.03 -15.73
N VAL A 97 24.39 14.44 -14.58
CA VAL A 97 25.16 15.09 -13.52
C VAL A 97 26.52 15.57 -14.03
N GLN A 98 27.23 14.74 -14.78
CA GLN A 98 28.52 15.12 -15.37
C GLN A 98 28.39 16.32 -16.32
N LYS A 99 27.31 16.38 -17.13
CA LYS A 99 27.06 17.51 -18.04
C LYS A 99 26.70 18.80 -17.31
N GLU A 100 26.08 18.71 -16.13
CA GLU A 100 25.78 19.88 -15.30
C GLU A 100 27.05 20.40 -14.62
N GLU A 101 27.91 19.51 -14.12
CA GLU A 101 29.21 19.86 -13.52
C GLU A 101 30.16 20.49 -14.55
N ASP A 102 30.28 19.89 -15.74
CA ASP A 102 31.13 20.41 -16.82
C ASP A 102 30.66 21.80 -17.33
N GLN A 103 29.36 22.10 -17.23
CA GLN A 103 28.81 23.42 -17.57
C GLN A 103 29.06 24.48 -16.50
N LEU A 104 29.15 24.10 -15.23
CA LEU A 104 29.46 25.01 -14.13
C LEU A 104 30.95 25.36 -14.08
N GLU A 105 31.84 24.42 -14.40
CA GLU A 105 33.29 24.65 -14.48
C GLU A 105 33.73 25.50 -15.68
N SER A 106 32.88 25.67 -16.69
CA SER A 106 33.16 26.47 -17.90
C SER A 106 32.71 27.95 -17.81
N THR A 107 32.23 28.41 -16.64
CA THR A 107 31.81 29.79 -16.36
C THR A 107 32.78 30.50 -15.43
#